data_AF-A0A4T0WCA5-F1
#
_entry.id   AF-A0A4T0WCA5-F1
#
_cell.length_a   1.000
_cell.length_b   1.000
_cell.length_c   1.000
_cell.angle_alpha   90.00
_cell.angle_beta   90.00
_cell.angle_gamma   90.00
#
_symmetry.space_group_name_H-M   'P 1'
#
loop_
_entity.id
_entity.type
_entity.pdbx_description
1 polymer ?
#
loop_
_entity_poly.entity_id
_entity_poly.type
_entity_poly.pdbx_seq_one_letter_code
_entity_poly.pdbx_strand_id
1 'polypeptide(L)'
;MRFTAASLTAIVAYFATGSVANAAAINNQAQAMADQGGFAGSCKDFAIHTREISHGTYVDIDAKCAATNDRELNTRLQLSLCLANDAGVMKWSKRGKFDKSCNGCTIKHVSKKEVKMGCWCDPVVRKTFRYTEINLNDGIRNEGGHTWCGDEIGTAW
;
A
#
# COMPACT_ATOMS: atom_id res chain seq x y z
N MET A 1 -54.98 26.84 34.60
CA MET A 1 -54.43 25.65 33.92
C MET A 1 -53.66 26.13 32.69
N ARG A 2 -52.66 25.36 32.29
CA ARG A 2 -51.49 25.73 31.47
C ARG A 2 -51.81 26.17 30.03
N PHE A 3 -51.06 27.18 29.56
CA PHE A 3 -50.68 27.50 28.18
C PHE A 3 -50.05 26.24 27.51
N THR A 4 -49.98 25.99 26.19
CA THR A 4 -49.80 26.84 24.99
C THR A 4 -49.92 25.92 23.76
N ALA A 5 -50.17 26.51 22.58
CA ALA A 5 -50.21 25.86 21.27
C ALA A 5 -48.92 25.11 20.88
N ALA A 6 -49.07 23.98 20.19
CA ALA A 6 -48.00 23.23 19.53
C ALA A 6 -48.23 23.31 18.00
N SER A 7 -47.48 24.16 17.30
CA SER A 7 -46.28 23.82 16.51
C SER A 7 -46.60 23.10 15.19
N LEU A 8 -46.84 23.89 14.14
CA LEU A 8 -46.63 23.48 12.76
C LEU A 8 -45.15 23.67 12.42
N THR A 9 -44.41 22.57 12.27
CA THR A 9 -43.21 22.52 11.42
C THR A 9 -43.15 21.14 10.80
N ALA A 10 -43.57 21.07 9.53
CA ALA A 10 -43.31 19.94 8.68
C ALA A 10 -41.80 19.90 8.40
N ILE A 11 -41.10 18.86 8.87
CA ILE A 11 -39.79 18.51 8.34
C ILE A 11 -40.01 17.28 7.46
N VAL A 12 -39.84 17.52 6.17
CA VAL A 12 -39.86 16.54 5.10
C VAL A 12 -38.90 15.40 5.46
N ALA A 13 -39.45 14.19 5.60
CA ALA A 13 -38.67 12.97 5.62
C ALA A 13 -38.02 12.81 4.23
N TYR A 14 -36.75 13.22 4.11
CA TYR A 14 -35.92 12.73 3.01
C TYR A 14 -35.50 11.30 3.37
N PHE A 15 -36.29 10.34 2.89
CA PHE A 15 -35.82 8.99 2.70
C PHE A 15 -34.67 9.04 1.68
N ALA A 16 -33.43 9.18 2.15
CA ALA A 16 -32.30 8.66 1.40
C ALA A 16 -32.38 7.14 1.54
N THR A 17 -33.19 6.50 0.70
CA THR A 17 -33.02 5.08 0.35
C THR A 17 -31.73 4.97 -0.47
N GLY A 18 -30.60 5.25 0.17
CA GLY A 18 -29.30 4.83 -0.30
C GLY A 18 -29.26 3.33 -0.11
N SER A 19 -29.30 2.60 -1.22
CA SER A 19 -29.15 1.16 -1.28
C SER A 19 -27.97 0.70 -0.41
N VAL A 20 -28.25 -0.13 0.60
CA VAL A 20 -27.26 -0.84 1.45
C VAL A 20 -26.26 -1.69 0.66
N ALA A 21 -26.47 -1.87 -0.66
CA ALA A 21 -25.54 -2.50 -1.58
C ALA A 21 -24.19 -1.75 -1.69
N ASN A 22 -24.15 -0.43 -1.52
CA ASN A 22 -22.92 0.34 -1.72
C ASN A 22 -21.98 0.29 -0.50
N ALA A 23 -22.50 0.20 0.72
CA ALA A 23 -21.65 0.09 1.91
C ALA A 23 -20.94 -1.28 1.99
N ALA A 24 -21.65 -2.36 1.64
CA ALA A 24 -21.06 -3.70 1.57
C ALA A 24 -20.02 -3.81 0.45
N ALA A 25 -20.28 -3.23 -0.73
CA ALA A 25 -19.31 -3.21 -1.83
C ALA A 25 -18.03 -2.41 -1.47
N ILE A 26 -18.18 -1.24 -0.84
CA ILE A 26 -17.04 -0.45 -0.35
C ILE A 26 -16.27 -1.20 0.74
N ASN A 27 -16.97 -1.87 1.66
CA ASN A 27 -16.35 -2.66 2.72
C ASN A 27 -15.60 -3.88 2.15
N ASN A 28 -16.17 -4.56 1.15
CA ASN A 28 -15.55 -5.70 0.48
C ASN A 28 -14.31 -5.29 -0.33
N GLN A 29 -14.33 -4.11 -0.97
CA GLN A 29 -13.15 -3.57 -1.66
C GLN A 29 -12.06 -3.13 -0.67
N ALA A 30 -12.42 -2.52 0.46
CA ALA A 30 -11.49 -2.17 1.52
C ALA A 30 -10.89 -3.40 2.21
N GLN A 31 -11.67 -4.48 2.37
CA GLN A 31 -11.18 -5.77 2.89
C GLN A 31 -10.27 -6.46 1.87
N ALA A 32 -10.61 -6.47 0.58
CA ALA A 32 -9.74 -7.02 -0.46
C ALA A 32 -8.39 -6.27 -0.53
N MET A 33 -8.37 -4.94 -0.40
CA MET A 33 -7.13 -4.18 -0.29
C MET A 33 -6.36 -4.46 1.01
N ALA A 34 -7.05 -4.75 2.12
CA ALA A 34 -6.42 -5.18 3.36
C ALA A 34 -5.77 -6.57 3.23
N ASP A 35 -6.33 -7.46 2.41
CA ASP A 35 -5.79 -8.80 2.14
C ASP A 35 -4.55 -8.79 1.22
N GLN A 36 -4.32 -7.70 0.48
CA GLN A 36 -3.13 -7.55 -0.37
C GLN A 36 -1.92 -6.91 0.35
N GLY A 37 -2.11 -6.36 1.54
CA GLY A 37 -1.12 -5.52 2.21
C GLY A 37 -1.07 -5.68 3.73
N GLY A 38 -0.79 -4.59 4.44
CA GLY A 38 -0.95 -4.52 5.89
C GLY A 38 0.24 -4.96 6.74
N PHE A 39 1.40 -5.26 6.16
CA PHE A 39 2.58 -5.68 6.94
C PHE A 39 3.01 -4.66 8.01
N ALA A 40 2.73 -3.36 7.83
CA ALA A 40 3.06 -2.31 8.81
C ALA A 40 2.37 -2.49 10.17
N GLY A 41 1.27 -3.25 10.22
CA GLY A 41 0.59 -3.57 11.47
C GLY A 41 1.32 -4.58 12.35
N SER A 42 2.21 -5.39 11.77
CA SER A 42 2.89 -6.51 12.43
C SER A 42 4.40 -6.54 12.21
N CYS A 43 4.96 -5.55 11.52
CA CYS A 43 6.38 -5.40 11.26
C CYS A 43 6.91 -4.05 11.76
N LYS A 44 8.22 -3.97 11.97
CA LYS A 44 8.94 -2.76 12.40
C LYS A 44 10.36 -2.75 11.83
N ASP A 45 11.13 -1.72 12.20
CA ASP A 45 12.54 -1.55 11.83
C ASP A 45 12.76 -1.58 10.30
N PHE A 46 11.85 -0.92 9.57
CA PHE A 46 11.89 -0.88 8.11
C PHE A 46 13.15 -0.18 7.60
N ALA A 47 13.83 -0.79 6.62
CA ALA A 47 14.96 -0.18 5.93
C ALA A 47 14.94 -0.53 4.44
N ILE A 48 15.31 0.43 3.58
CA ILE A 48 15.54 0.19 2.15
C ILE A 48 17.02 -0.10 1.95
N HIS A 49 17.30 -1.21 1.27
CA HIS A 49 18.65 -1.60 0.90
C HIS A 49 18.76 -1.76 -0.61
N THR A 50 19.75 -1.08 -1.19
CA THR A 50 20.14 -1.29 -2.58
C THR A 50 21.28 -2.29 -2.63
N ARG A 51 21.12 -3.39 -3.37
CA ARG A 51 22.16 -4.37 -3.64
C ARG A 51 22.57 -4.30 -5.10
N GLU A 52 23.86 -4.20 -5.33
CA GLU A 52 24.46 -4.34 -6.66
C GLU A 52 25.05 -5.75 -6.77
N ILE A 53 24.59 -6.51 -7.75
CA ILE A 53 25.17 -7.81 -8.11
C ILE A 53 25.52 -7.80 -9.59
N SER A 54 26.29 -8.80 -10.06
CA SER A 54 26.78 -8.88 -11.45
C SER A 54 25.70 -8.74 -12.53
N HIS A 55 24.44 -9.00 -12.20
CA HIS A 55 23.30 -8.96 -13.12
C HIS A 55 22.39 -7.74 -12.97
N GLY A 56 22.74 -6.77 -12.12
CA GLY A 56 22.03 -5.50 -11.98
C GLY A 56 21.88 -5.02 -10.54
N THR A 57 21.14 -3.93 -10.40
CA THR A 57 20.80 -3.31 -9.12
C THR A 57 19.42 -3.78 -8.67
N TYR A 58 19.31 -4.16 -7.40
CA TYR A 58 18.07 -4.60 -6.76
C TYR A 58 17.77 -3.72 -5.56
N VAL A 59 16.51 -3.38 -5.38
CA VAL A 59 16.02 -2.64 -4.21
C VAL A 59 15.20 -3.60 -3.36
N ASP A 60 15.63 -3.78 -2.12
CA ASP A 60 14.94 -4.61 -1.13
C ASP A 60 14.38 -3.74 -0.01
N ILE A 61 13.32 -4.23 0.64
CA ILE A 61 12.90 -3.77 1.96
C ILE A 61 13.22 -4.84 3.00
N ASP A 62 13.97 -4.42 4.02
CA ASP A 62 14.19 -5.19 5.23
C ASP A 62 13.19 -4.75 6.29
N ALA A 63 12.72 -5.72 7.07
CA ALA A 63 11.84 -5.49 8.20
C ALA A 63 12.02 -6.58 9.25
N LYS A 64 11.55 -6.30 10.46
CA LYS A 64 11.40 -7.29 11.53
C LYS A 64 9.91 -7.52 11.78
N CYS A 65 9.43 -8.74 11.52
CA CYS A 65 8.01 -9.06 11.48
C CYS A 65 7.62 -10.10 12.53
N ALA A 66 6.44 -9.94 13.13
CA ALA A 66 5.86 -10.91 14.04
C ALA A 66 5.50 -12.21 13.31
N ALA A 67 5.89 -13.34 13.87
CA ALA A 67 5.56 -14.68 13.44
C ALA A 67 4.40 -15.27 14.27
N THR A 68 3.87 -16.42 13.85
CA THR A 68 2.71 -17.07 14.50
C THR A 68 2.98 -17.59 15.92
N ASN A 69 4.24 -17.66 16.34
CA ASN A 69 4.68 -18.11 17.66
C ASN A 69 5.13 -16.95 18.57
N ASP A 70 4.64 -15.74 18.31
CA ASP A 70 4.98 -14.49 19.00
C ASP A 70 6.47 -14.11 18.94
N ARG A 71 7.27 -14.79 18.11
CA ARG A 71 8.65 -14.39 17.81
C ARG A 71 8.67 -13.34 16.72
N GLU A 72 9.80 -12.64 16.64
CA GLU A 72 10.06 -11.70 15.56
C GLU A 72 11.14 -12.26 14.64
N LEU A 73 10.90 -12.23 13.33
CA LEU A 73 11.84 -12.67 12.30
C LEU A 73 12.30 -11.49 11.48
N ASN A 74 13.61 -11.44 11.19
CA ASN A 74 14.13 -10.52 10.18
C ASN A 74 13.77 -11.08 8.81
N THR A 75 13.18 -10.24 7.96
CA THR A 75 12.75 -10.59 6.62
C THR A 75 13.24 -9.55 5.62
N ARG A 76 13.42 -9.99 4.38
CA ARG A 76 13.86 -9.18 3.25
C ARG A 76 12.98 -9.51 2.06
N LEU A 77 12.36 -8.50 1.47
CA LEU A 77 11.58 -8.64 0.24
C LEU A 77 12.19 -7.79 -0.88
N GLN A 78 12.48 -8.44 -2.00
CA GLN A 78 12.95 -7.77 -3.21
C GLN A 78 11.78 -7.04 -3.90
N LEU A 79 11.80 -5.71 -3.89
CA LEU A 79 10.67 -4.89 -4.33
C LEU A 79 10.43 -4.95 -5.84
N SER A 80 11.41 -5.36 -6.65
CA SER A 80 11.20 -5.62 -8.09
C SER A 80 10.29 -6.79 -8.39
N LEU A 81 10.00 -7.62 -7.40
CA LEU A 81 8.96 -8.65 -7.49
C LEU A 81 7.55 -8.07 -7.36
N CYS A 82 7.39 -6.89 -6.78
CA CYS A 82 6.08 -6.30 -6.47
C CYS A 82 5.81 -4.98 -7.21
N LEU A 83 6.84 -4.31 -7.73
CA LEU A 83 6.72 -2.95 -8.27
C LEU A 83 7.23 -2.85 -9.71
N ALA A 84 6.52 -2.07 -10.52
CA ALA A 84 6.93 -1.57 -11.84
C ALA A 84 7.11 -0.05 -11.82
N ASN A 85 7.89 0.44 -12.79
CA ASN A 85 7.90 1.84 -13.18
C ASN A 85 7.02 2.01 -14.41
N ASP A 86 5.91 2.74 -14.27
CA ASP A 86 5.02 3.08 -15.38
C ASP A 86 5.17 4.57 -15.70
N ALA A 87 5.96 4.87 -16.74
CA ALA A 87 6.22 6.23 -17.21
C ALA A 87 6.63 7.22 -16.09
N GLY A 88 7.50 6.77 -15.19
CA GLY A 88 8.06 7.58 -14.10
C GLY A 88 7.22 7.58 -12.82
N VAL A 89 6.22 6.71 -12.76
CA VAL A 89 5.34 6.53 -11.59
C VAL A 89 5.46 5.08 -11.11
N MET A 90 5.77 4.89 -9.84
CA MET A 90 5.80 3.54 -9.25
C MET A 90 4.38 2.99 -9.15
N LYS A 91 4.21 1.72 -9.53
CA LYS A 91 2.94 0.99 -9.43
C LYS A 91 3.14 -0.45 -8.97
N TRP A 92 2.13 -0.99 -8.30
CA TRP A 92 2.04 -2.41 -7.98
C TRP A 92 1.95 -3.25 -9.25
N SER A 93 2.89 -4.18 -9.41
CA SER A 93 2.95 -5.09 -10.55
C SER A 93 3.80 -6.31 -10.23
N LYS A 94 3.26 -7.51 -10.52
CA LYS A 94 4.00 -8.76 -10.37
C LYS A 94 5.24 -8.78 -11.26
N ARG A 95 6.42 -8.90 -10.63
CA ARG A 95 7.74 -8.91 -11.31
C ARG A 95 7.95 -7.67 -12.18
N GLY A 96 7.51 -6.51 -11.71
CA GLY A 96 7.55 -5.26 -12.46
C GLY A 96 8.94 -4.66 -12.72
N LYS A 97 9.98 -5.11 -12.00
CA LYS A 97 11.39 -4.70 -12.22
C LYS A 97 11.59 -3.18 -12.24
N PHE A 98 10.90 -2.45 -11.35
CA PHE A 98 11.01 -0.98 -11.28
C PHE A 98 12.45 -0.49 -11.08
N ASP A 99 13.25 -1.25 -10.31
CA ASP A 99 14.66 -1.01 -9.99
C ASP A 99 15.58 -0.91 -11.21
N LYS A 100 15.14 -1.38 -12.39
CA LYS A 100 15.85 -1.15 -13.66
C LYS A 100 15.86 0.29 -14.15
N SER A 101 14.92 1.09 -13.66
CA SER A 101 14.66 2.45 -14.15
C SER A 101 14.33 3.43 -13.03
N CYS A 102 14.41 2.98 -11.78
CA CYS A 102 14.25 3.80 -10.58
C CYS A 102 15.49 3.69 -9.70
N ASN A 103 15.86 4.80 -9.04
CA ASN A 103 16.99 4.86 -8.13
C ASN A 103 16.71 5.82 -6.96
N GLY A 104 17.67 5.92 -6.03
CA GLY A 104 17.57 6.83 -4.88
C GLY A 104 16.40 6.53 -3.95
N CYS A 105 16.00 5.26 -3.87
CA CYS A 105 14.86 4.82 -3.08
C CYS A 105 15.13 4.96 -1.58
N THR A 106 14.21 5.60 -0.87
CA THR A 106 14.32 5.83 0.59
C THR A 106 12.96 5.80 1.25
N ILE A 107 12.91 5.41 2.53
CA ILE A 107 11.71 5.52 3.35
C ILE A 107 11.45 7.00 3.63
N LYS A 108 10.22 7.43 3.39
CA LYS A 108 9.76 8.81 3.61
C LYS A 108 8.86 8.94 4.83
N HIS A 109 8.06 7.92 5.10
CA HIS A 109 7.15 7.92 6.24
C HIS A 109 6.89 6.50 6.74
N VAL A 110 6.78 6.35 8.06
CA VAL A 110 6.42 5.10 8.74
C VAL A 110 5.36 5.38 9.79
N SER A 111 4.28 4.61 9.76
CA SER A 111 3.26 4.50 10.79
C SER A 111 2.68 3.08 10.78
N LYS A 112 1.77 2.78 11.71
CA LYS A 112 1.07 1.48 11.73
C LYS A 112 0.19 1.23 10.50
N LYS A 113 -0.09 2.25 9.68
CA LYS A 113 -0.97 2.16 8.49
C LYS A 113 -0.24 2.48 7.19
N GLU A 114 0.96 3.04 7.26
CA GLU A 114 1.69 3.52 6.08
C GLU A 114 3.18 3.23 6.22
N VAL A 115 3.79 2.73 5.15
CA VAL A 115 5.25 2.68 4.97
C VAL A 115 5.51 3.26 3.58
N LYS A 116 5.67 4.59 3.51
CA LYS A 116 5.88 5.29 2.23
C LYS A 116 7.34 5.22 1.82
N MET A 117 7.57 4.79 0.59
CA MET A 117 8.87 4.82 -0.07
C MET A 117 8.82 5.83 -1.21
N GLY A 118 9.86 6.65 -1.34
CA GLY A 118 10.04 7.57 -2.45
C GLY A 118 11.27 7.21 -3.27
N CYS A 119 11.16 7.26 -4.60
CA CYS A 119 12.23 6.98 -5.55
C CYS A 119 12.21 7.99 -6.71
N TRP A 120 13.34 8.09 -7.41
CA TRP A 120 13.45 8.79 -8.69
C TRP A 120 13.35 7.78 -9.83
N CYS A 121 12.38 7.93 -10.71
CA CYS A 121 12.09 6.98 -11.80
C CYS A 121 12.17 7.65 -13.18
N ASP A 122 12.77 6.97 -14.16
CA ASP A 122 12.85 7.43 -15.55
C ASP A 122 11.48 7.33 -16.23
N PRO A 123 10.89 8.42 -16.74
CA PRO A 123 9.59 8.39 -17.40
C PRO A 123 9.61 7.94 -18.86
N VAL A 124 10.77 7.60 -19.45
CA VAL A 124 11.06 6.92 -20.73
C VAL A 124 12.45 7.41 -21.21
N VAL A 125 13.24 6.53 -21.84
CA VAL A 125 14.63 6.74 -22.28
C VAL A 125 14.89 8.19 -22.76
N ARG A 126 15.80 8.89 -22.07
CA ARG A 126 16.27 10.28 -22.30
C ARG A 126 15.42 11.41 -21.71
N LYS A 127 14.60 11.17 -20.70
CA LYS A 127 13.89 12.23 -19.97
C LYS A 127 14.43 12.41 -18.55
N THR A 128 14.11 13.56 -17.95
CA THR A 128 14.44 13.85 -16.56
C THR A 128 13.73 12.88 -15.64
N PHE A 129 14.48 12.29 -14.69
CA PHE A 129 13.93 11.45 -13.65
C PHE A 129 12.81 12.18 -12.90
N ARG A 130 11.71 11.47 -12.64
CA ARG A 130 10.57 11.96 -11.88
C ARG A 130 10.59 11.35 -10.49
N TYR A 131 10.42 12.19 -9.47
CA TYR A 131 10.20 11.71 -8.12
C TYR A 131 8.77 11.18 -7.97
N THR A 132 8.63 10.00 -7.38
CA THR A 132 7.36 9.32 -7.14
C THR A 132 7.41 8.60 -5.80
N GLU A 133 6.25 8.50 -5.14
CA GLU A 133 6.10 7.82 -3.86
C GLU A 133 5.05 6.71 -3.98
N ILE A 134 5.22 5.67 -3.18
CA ILE A 134 4.27 4.58 -3.06
C ILE A 134 4.18 4.13 -1.60
N ASN A 135 2.97 3.82 -1.13
CA ASN A 135 2.78 3.23 0.18
C ASN A 135 2.97 1.72 0.07
N LEU A 136 4.09 1.20 0.57
CA LEU A 136 4.40 -0.23 0.54
C LEU A 136 3.42 -1.07 1.36
N ASN A 137 2.74 -0.45 2.33
CA ASN A 137 1.73 -1.13 3.14
C ASN A 137 0.47 -1.51 2.34
N ASP A 138 0.26 -0.94 1.15
CA ASP A 138 -0.90 -1.27 0.31
C ASP A 138 -0.77 -2.63 -0.39
N GLY A 139 0.44 -3.20 -0.47
CA GLY A 139 0.71 -4.39 -1.28
C GLY A 139 1.74 -5.36 -0.69
N ILE A 140 2.33 -5.07 0.47
CA ILE A 140 3.19 -6.02 1.18
C ILE A 140 2.43 -6.58 2.38
N ARG A 141 2.40 -7.90 2.46
CA ARG A 141 1.83 -8.66 3.58
C ARG A 141 2.92 -9.26 4.45
N ASN A 142 2.56 -9.58 5.69
CA ASN A 142 3.36 -10.42 6.59
C ASN A 142 2.67 -11.78 6.74
N GLU A 143 3.30 -12.85 6.26
CA GLU A 143 2.81 -14.22 6.41
C GLU A 143 3.78 -15.01 7.29
N GLY A 144 3.37 -15.24 8.55
CA GLY A 144 4.16 -16.02 9.49
C GLY A 144 5.55 -15.46 9.82
N GLY A 145 5.74 -14.14 9.71
CA GLY A 145 7.03 -13.47 9.94
C GLY A 145 7.83 -13.21 8.66
N HIS A 146 7.31 -13.57 7.50
CA HIS A 146 7.93 -13.35 6.20
C HIS A 146 7.15 -12.32 5.37
N THR A 147 7.85 -11.42 4.69
CA THR A 147 7.24 -10.42 3.80
C THR A 147 7.02 -10.96 2.40
N TRP A 148 5.85 -10.67 1.82
CA TRP A 148 5.46 -11.10 0.46
C TRP A 148 4.74 -9.99 -0.29
N CYS A 149 4.77 -10.03 -1.63
CA CYS A 149 3.82 -9.27 -2.43
C CYS A 149 2.41 -9.89 -2.25
N GLY A 150 1.37 -9.08 -2.10
CA GLY A 150 -0.01 -9.53 -2.24
C GLY A 150 -0.30 -10.24 -3.57
N ASP A 151 -1.24 -11.19 -3.54
CA ASP A 151 -1.56 -12.10 -4.65
C ASP A 151 -2.21 -11.43 -5.87
N GLU A 152 -2.91 -10.30 -5.69
CA GLU A 152 -3.61 -9.53 -6.75
C GLU A 152 -2.82 -8.31 -7.23
N ILE A 153 -1.54 -8.21 -6.86
CA ILE A 153 -0.66 -7.13 -7.33
C ILE A 153 -0.51 -7.19 -8.86
N GLY A 154 -1.07 -6.17 -9.53
CA GLY A 154 -1.04 -6.01 -10.98
C GLY A 154 -2.15 -6.73 -11.76
N THR A 155 -3.24 -7.18 -11.09
CA THR A 155 -4.40 -7.81 -11.76
C THR A 155 -5.59 -6.87 -11.97
N ALA A 156 -5.44 -5.57 -11.71
CA ALA A 156 -6.45 -4.58 -12.05
C ALA A 156 -6.42 -4.32 -13.57
N TRP A 157 -7.48 -4.78 -14.25
CA TRP A 157 -7.78 -4.52 -15.66
C TRP A 157 -8.65 -3.27 -15.79
#